data_AF-A0A6C0F6M0-F1
#
_entry.id   AF-A0A6C0F6M0-F1
#
_cell.length_a   1.000
_cell.length_b   1.000
_cell.length_c   1.000
_cell.angle_alpha   90.00
_cell.angle_beta   90.00
_cell.angle_gamma   90.00
#
_symmetry.space_group_name_H-M   'P 1'
#
loop_
_entity.id
_entity.type
_entity.pdbx_description
1 polymer ?
#
loop_
_entity_poly.entity_id
_entity_poly.type
_entity_poly.pdbx_seq_one_letter_code
_entity_poly.pdbx_strand_id
1 'polypeptide(L)'
;MESVFNIEPEDIIIRDKPQQDKQYNFLDGVNIPNKEIYYKIVSTVIDYKLKNLYMFIYLRLYKINKEYSNINVIENIKYNISSHEFNEILKSFVDSKDLNAIIIMNAIQIYFT
;
A
#
# COMPACT_ATOMS: atom_id res chain seq x y z
N MET A 1 1.30 -7.81 23.15
CA MET A 1 1.79 -7.62 21.77
C MET A 1 2.20 -6.17 21.67
N GLU A 2 3.48 -5.90 21.47
CA GLU A 2 3.93 -4.53 21.18
C GLU A 2 3.65 -4.24 19.70
N SER A 3 3.05 -3.08 19.44
CA SER A 3 2.80 -2.59 18.08
C SER A 3 4.14 -2.32 17.41
N VAL A 4 4.33 -2.83 16.18
CA VAL A 4 5.53 -2.56 15.38
C VAL A 4 5.41 -1.24 14.61
N PHE A 5 4.30 -0.53 14.79
CA PHE A 5 3.97 0.71 14.12
C PHE A 5 4.38 1.91 14.99
N ASN A 6 5.05 2.90 14.38
CA ASN A 6 5.44 4.13 15.10
C ASN A 6 4.25 5.05 15.40
N ILE A 7 3.15 4.91 14.66
CA ILE A 7 1.90 5.68 14.74
C ILE A 7 0.78 4.69 14.43
N GLU A 8 -0.36 4.70 15.13
CA GLU A 8 -1.44 3.78 14.79
C GLU A 8 -2.13 4.20 13.47
N PRO A 9 -2.68 3.28 12.67
CA PRO A 9 -3.26 3.62 11.36
C PRO A 9 -4.38 4.67 11.45
N GLU A 10 -5.20 4.60 12.52
CA GLU A 10 -6.23 5.58 12.86
C GLU A 10 -5.72 7.00 13.13
N ASP A 11 -4.46 7.15 13.54
CA ASP A 11 -3.86 8.46 13.88
C ASP A 11 -3.29 9.19 12.65
N ILE A 12 -3.34 8.57 11.46
CA ILE A 12 -2.84 9.18 10.22
C ILE A 12 -3.75 10.35 9.83
N ILE A 13 -3.22 11.57 9.89
CA ILE A 13 -3.95 12.80 9.57
C ILE A 13 -4.11 12.95 8.05
N ILE A 14 -5.26 12.55 7.55
CA ILE A 14 -5.64 12.74 6.15
C ILE A 14 -6.28 14.14 6.00
N ARG A 15 -5.59 15.03 5.27
CA ARG A 15 -6.10 16.40 5.00
C ARG A 15 -7.00 16.47 3.76
N ASP A 16 -6.82 15.56 2.82
CA ASP A 16 -7.52 15.52 1.55
C ASP A 16 -8.80 14.67 1.65
N LYS A 17 -9.84 15.01 0.88
CA LYS A 17 -11.06 14.20 0.84
C LYS A 17 -10.84 12.92 0.01
N PRO A 18 -11.40 11.77 0.42
CA PRO A 18 -11.46 10.57 -0.40
C PRO A 18 -12.05 10.86 -1.78
N GLN A 19 -11.45 10.31 -2.82
CA GLN A 19 -12.02 10.33 -4.16
C GLN A 19 -13.08 9.22 -4.24
N GLN A 20 -14.35 9.62 -4.32
CA GLN A 20 -15.51 8.72 -4.20
C GLN A 20 -15.56 7.63 -5.29
N ASP A 21 -14.91 7.85 -6.44
CA ASP A 21 -14.93 6.92 -7.57
C ASP A 21 -13.83 5.84 -7.49
N LYS A 22 -12.96 5.89 -6.46
CA LYS A 22 -11.86 4.93 -6.31
C LYS A 22 -12.23 3.82 -5.33
N GLN A 23 -12.41 2.62 -5.84
CA GLN A 23 -12.60 1.41 -5.04
C GLN A 23 -11.32 0.57 -5.05
N TYR A 24 -10.73 0.39 -3.88
CA TYR A 24 -9.55 -0.44 -3.67
C TYR A 24 -9.95 -1.72 -2.92
N ASN A 25 -9.39 -2.85 -3.34
CA ASN A 25 -9.64 -4.17 -2.75
C ASN A 25 -8.37 -5.05 -2.69
N PHE A 26 -7.19 -4.44 -2.75
CA PHE A 26 -5.92 -5.14 -2.79
C PHE A 26 -5.58 -5.93 -1.50
N LEU A 27 -6.34 -5.74 -0.42
CA LEU A 27 -6.22 -6.50 0.85
C LEU A 27 -7.40 -7.45 1.09
N ASP A 28 -8.30 -7.66 0.12
CA ASP A 28 -9.49 -8.48 0.36
C ASP A 28 -9.20 -9.97 0.47
N GLY A 29 -8.08 -10.43 -0.09
CA GLY A 29 -7.64 -11.82 0.04
C GLY A 29 -7.01 -12.17 1.38
N VAL A 30 -6.83 -11.22 2.30
CA VAL A 30 -6.18 -11.45 3.61
C VAL A 30 -7.10 -11.08 4.77
N ASN A 31 -6.97 -11.79 5.88
CA ASN A 31 -7.75 -11.54 7.10
C ASN A 31 -6.93 -10.72 8.11
N ILE A 32 -6.71 -9.45 7.79
CA ILE A 32 -5.93 -8.53 8.63
C ILE A 32 -6.84 -7.43 9.20
N PRO A 33 -6.73 -7.09 10.49
CA PRO A 33 -7.49 -5.99 11.08
C PRO A 33 -7.17 -4.66 10.39
N ASN A 34 -8.12 -3.72 10.46
CA ASN A 34 -7.93 -2.33 10.05
C ASN A 34 -7.58 -2.10 8.56
N LYS A 35 -7.73 -3.11 7.68
CA LYS A 35 -7.47 -2.96 6.22
C LYS A 35 -8.25 -1.81 5.56
N GLU A 36 -9.46 -1.53 6.05
CA GLU A 36 -10.33 -0.45 5.56
C GLU A 36 -9.70 0.94 5.71
N ILE A 37 -8.88 1.15 6.75
CA ILE A 37 -8.18 2.41 6.97
C ILE A 37 -7.20 2.68 5.83
N TYR A 38 -6.52 1.64 5.34
CA TYR A 38 -5.57 1.77 4.23
C TYR A 38 -6.28 2.07 2.91
N TYR A 39 -7.46 1.50 2.66
CA TYR A 39 -8.28 1.88 1.50
C TYR A 39 -8.67 3.36 1.55
N LYS A 40 -9.10 3.83 2.73
CA LYS A 40 -9.43 5.24 2.94
C LYS A 40 -8.22 6.15 2.71
N ILE A 41 -7.06 5.82 3.25
CA ILE A 41 -5.81 6.58 3.05
C ILE A 41 -5.44 6.64 1.56
N VAL A 42 -5.42 5.50 0.87
CA VAL A 42 -5.04 5.48 -0.56
C VAL A 42 -6.07 6.23 -1.40
N SER A 43 -7.36 6.16 -1.06
CA SER A 43 -8.43 6.86 -1.78
C SER A 43 -8.30 8.39 -1.77
N THR A 44 -7.52 8.96 -0.85
CA THR A 44 -7.31 10.41 -0.79
C THR A 44 -6.17 10.88 -1.69
N VAL A 45 -5.41 9.94 -2.27
CA VAL A 45 -4.32 10.25 -3.21
C VAL A 45 -4.89 10.70 -4.54
N ILE A 46 -4.52 11.90 -4.96
CA ILE A 46 -4.85 12.41 -6.29
C ILE A 46 -4.09 11.61 -7.35
N ASP A 47 -4.71 11.32 -8.50
CA ASP A 47 -4.15 10.46 -9.55
C ASP A 47 -2.70 10.79 -9.93
N TYR A 48 -2.37 12.07 -10.11
CA TYR A 48 -1.01 12.47 -10.46
C TYR A 48 0.02 12.20 -9.36
N LYS A 49 -0.40 12.07 -8.09
CA LYS A 49 0.44 11.69 -6.94
C LYS A 49 0.47 10.17 -6.72
N LEU A 50 -0.46 9.42 -7.30
CA LEU A 50 -0.53 7.96 -7.12
C LEU A 50 0.74 7.28 -7.60
N LYS A 51 1.34 7.78 -8.69
CA LYS A 51 2.66 7.32 -9.17
C LYS A 51 3.77 7.48 -8.13
N ASN A 52 3.70 8.50 -7.26
CA ASN A 52 4.71 8.74 -6.22
C ASN A 52 4.56 7.72 -5.08
N LEU A 53 3.31 7.44 -4.66
CA LEU A 53 3.04 6.39 -3.69
C LEU A 53 3.46 5.02 -4.24
N TYR A 54 3.10 4.71 -5.49
CA TYR A 54 3.52 3.48 -6.16
C TYR A 54 5.04 3.33 -6.20
N MET A 55 5.75 4.38 -6.63
CA MET A 55 7.22 4.38 -6.66
C MET A 55 7.82 4.19 -5.27
N PHE A 56 7.24 4.83 -4.25
CA PHE A 56 7.68 4.66 -2.88
C PHE A 56 7.54 3.21 -2.41
N ILE A 57 6.38 2.58 -2.63
CA ILE A 57 6.13 1.17 -2.30
C ILE A 57 7.14 0.28 -3.04
N TYR A 58 7.32 0.48 -4.34
CA TYR A 58 8.28 -0.28 -5.15
C TYR A 58 9.70 -0.22 -4.55
N LEU A 59 10.19 0.99 -4.24
CA LEU A 59 11.52 1.17 -3.66
C LEU A 59 11.66 0.52 -2.28
N ARG A 60 10.59 0.51 -1.47
CA ARG A 60 10.57 -0.20 -0.19
C ARG A 60 10.66 -1.71 -0.39
N LEU A 61 9.87 -2.27 -1.30
CA LEU A 61 9.93 -3.70 -1.62
C LEU A 61 11.31 -4.10 -2.14
N TYR A 62 11.89 -3.31 -3.03
CA TYR A 62 13.24 -3.55 -3.57
C TYR A 62 14.30 -3.57 -2.45
N LYS A 63 14.23 -2.62 -1.51
CA LYS A 63 15.13 -2.60 -0.34
C LYS A 63 14.94 -3.82 0.55
N ILE A 64 13.69 -4.21 0.82
CA ILE A 64 13.37 -5.40 1.63
C ILE A 64 13.91 -6.65 0.95
N ASN A 65 13.66 -6.85 -0.35
CA ASN A 65 14.15 -8.00 -1.10
C ASN A 65 15.68 -8.09 -1.11
N LYS A 66 16.38 -6.94 -1.16
CA LYS A 66 17.84 -6.89 -1.09
C LYS A 66 18.39 -7.48 0.21
N GLU A 67 17.69 -7.28 1.33
CA GLU A 67 18.05 -7.85 2.63
C GLU A 67 17.47 -9.27 2.83
N TYR A 68 16.31 -9.55 2.21
CA TYR A 68 15.55 -10.79 2.35
C TYR A 68 15.13 -11.31 0.96
N SER A 69 15.99 -12.12 0.35
CA SER A 69 15.84 -12.58 -1.04
C SER A 69 14.59 -13.40 -1.33
N ASN A 70 13.91 -13.91 -0.29
CA ASN A 70 12.67 -14.66 -0.37
C ASN A 70 11.41 -13.78 -0.48
N ILE A 71 11.53 -12.46 -0.29
CA ILE A 71 10.41 -11.53 -0.45
C ILE A 71 10.35 -11.07 -1.89
N ASN A 72 9.26 -11.36 -2.59
CA ASN A 72 9.09 -10.95 -3.99
C ASN A 72 9.10 -9.41 -4.14
N VAL A 73 9.39 -8.95 -5.36
CA VAL A 73 9.30 -7.54 -5.76
C VAL A 73 8.26 -7.39 -6.86
N ILE A 74 7.72 -6.19 -7.02
CA ILE A 74 6.88 -5.85 -8.17
C ILE A 74 7.81 -5.66 -9.37
N GLU A 75 7.69 -6.50 -10.39
CA GLU A 75 8.68 -6.56 -11.49
C GLU A 75 8.58 -5.39 -12.49
N ASN A 76 7.41 -4.75 -12.60
CA ASN A 76 7.14 -3.76 -13.66
C ASN A 76 6.88 -2.37 -13.10
N ILE A 77 7.91 -1.53 -13.07
CA ILE A 77 7.74 -0.10 -12.75
C ILE A 77 7.00 0.59 -13.90
N LYS A 78 5.87 1.22 -13.59
CA LYS A 78 5.13 2.10 -14.49
C LYS A 78 5.32 3.56 -14.09
N TYR A 79 5.70 4.41 -15.04
CA TYR A 79 5.85 5.86 -14.83
C TYR A 79 4.52 6.59 -14.65
N ASN A 80 3.46 6.06 -15.25
CA ASN A 80 2.10 6.50 -15.08
C ASN A 80 1.26 5.30 -14.67
N ILE A 81 0.48 5.43 -13.61
CA ILE A 81 -0.31 4.34 -13.04
C ILE A 81 -1.70 4.86 -12.71
N SER A 82 -2.73 4.22 -13.26
CA SER A 82 -4.11 4.50 -12.90
C SER A 82 -4.46 3.88 -11.54
N SER A 83 -5.53 4.37 -10.92
CA SER A 83 -6.04 3.82 -9.66
C SER A 83 -6.39 2.33 -9.77
N HIS A 84 -6.93 1.91 -10.92
CA HIS A 84 -7.22 0.50 -11.20
C HIS A 84 -5.93 -0.33 -11.31
N GLU A 85 -4.95 0.12 -12.08
CA GLU A 85 -3.67 -0.61 -12.20
C GLU A 85 -2.93 -0.71 -10.87
N PHE A 86 -2.94 0.36 -10.07
CA PHE A 86 -2.38 0.34 -8.73
C PHE A 86 -3.05 -0.74 -7.86
N ASN A 87 -4.38 -0.79 -7.88
CA ASN A 87 -5.13 -1.80 -7.15
C ASN A 87 -4.75 -3.22 -7.58
N GLU A 88 -4.76 -3.51 -8.89
CA GLU A 88 -4.48 -4.86 -9.40
C GLU A 88 -3.04 -5.28 -9.16
N ILE A 89 -2.07 -4.37 -9.30
CA ILE A 89 -0.67 -4.66 -9.00
C ILE A 89 -0.49 -5.01 -7.51
N LEU A 90 -1.06 -4.20 -6.61
CA LEU A 90 -0.96 -4.49 -5.18
C LEU A 90 -1.71 -5.77 -4.81
N LYS A 91 -2.87 -6.02 -5.42
CA LYS A 91 -3.66 -7.24 -5.19
C LYS A 91 -2.89 -8.48 -5.61
N SER A 92 -2.27 -8.44 -6.79
CA SER A 92 -1.41 -9.50 -7.31
C SER A 92 -0.16 -9.70 -6.44
N PHE A 93 0.42 -8.63 -5.91
CA PHE A 93 1.55 -8.73 -4.98
C PHE A 93 1.14 -9.36 -3.63
N VAL A 94 -0.01 -8.94 -3.09
CA VAL A 94 -0.53 -9.45 -1.82
C VAL A 94 -0.84 -10.94 -1.94
N ASP A 95 -1.50 -11.38 -3.02
CA ASP A 95 -1.70 -12.80 -3.34
C ASP A 95 -2.24 -13.64 -2.16
N SER A 96 -3.13 -13.06 -1.35
CA SER A 96 -3.67 -13.68 -0.11
C SER A 96 -2.60 -14.09 0.92
N LYS A 97 -1.41 -13.47 0.88
CA LYS A 97 -0.32 -13.69 1.83
C LYS A 97 -0.27 -12.56 2.84
N ASP A 98 -0.49 -12.90 4.11
CA ASP A 98 -0.52 -11.93 5.20
C ASP A 98 0.76 -11.09 5.31
N LEU A 99 1.93 -11.72 5.11
CA LEU A 99 3.22 -11.01 5.13
C LEU A 99 3.28 -9.91 4.06
N ASN A 100 2.85 -10.19 2.83
CA ASN A 100 2.89 -9.22 1.74
C ASN A 100 1.94 -8.06 2.01
N ALA A 101 0.75 -8.36 2.54
CA ALA A 101 -0.20 -7.34 2.97
C ALA A 101 0.36 -6.45 4.08
N ILE A 102 1.01 -7.02 5.10
CA ILE A 102 1.66 -6.26 6.18
C ILE A 102 2.74 -5.32 5.62
N ILE A 103 3.52 -5.78 4.63
CA ILE A 103 4.55 -4.97 3.99
C ILE A 103 3.92 -3.78 3.24
N ILE A 104 2.84 -4.02 2.49
CA ILE A 104 2.11 -2.95 1.77
C ILE A 104 1.49 -1.95 2.74
N MET A 105 0.82 -2.43 3.79
CA MET A 105 0.23 -1.58 4.84
C MET A 105 1.30 -0.69 5.49
N ASN A 106 2.43 -1.27 5.89
CA ASN A 106 3.56 -0.51 6.44
C ASN A 106 4.09 0.54 5.44
N ALA A 107 4.27 0.17 4.18
CA ALA A 107 4.77 1.09 3.17
C ALA A 107 3.80 2.27 2.93
N ILE A 108 2.49 2.00 2.88
CA ILE A 108 1.47 3.07 2.80
C ILE A 108 1.59 3.96 4.03
N GLN A 109 1.56 3.38 5.23
CA GLN A 109 1.61 4.16 6.46
C GLN A 109 2.83 5.08 6.54
N ILE A 110 4.03 4.57 6.26
CA ILE A 110 5.27 5.37 6.27
C ILE A 110 5.22 6.51 5.25
N TYR A 111 4.52 6.34 4.13
CA TYR A 111 4.39 7.41 3.14
C TYR A 111 3.55 8.60 3.64
N PHE A 112 2.59 8.35 4.52
CA PHE A 112 1.65 9.36 5.03
C PHE A 112 1.96 9.89 6.43
N THR A 113 3.05 9.42 7.04
CA THR A 113 3.56 9.89 8.34
C THR A 113 4.85 10.66 8.16
#